data_AF-A0A2V7R5S6-F1
#
_entry.id   AF-A0A2V7R5S6-F1
#
_cell.length_a   1.000
_cell.length_b   1.000
_cell.length_c   1.000
_cell.angle_alpha   90.00
_cell.angle_beta   90.00
_cell.angle_gamma   90.00
#
_symmetry.space_group_name_H-M   'P 1'
#
loop_
_entity.id
_entity.type
_entity.pdbx_description
1 polymer ?
#
loop_
_entity_poly.entity_id
_entity_poly.type
_entity_poly.pdbx_seq_one_letter_code
_entity_poly.pdbx_strand_id
1 'polypeptide(L)'
;MPAAASVRHAYRKAATASSTLDSFPASRVTDENPRTFWVARQNRPGEWLTIDLGGTYDVKAIQVNYADYKSGLYGTDSNVVTQFRLQASLDGREWAVVADLSGERRDRPNAYVEMQTPVRARFVRYDHIHVGAANLAISDIRVFGHRWGSASSRPATPKGLTARRDRDARNAVITWQPVPGVVGYNVRWGIAPAKLYQTYQRFADQGTTLELRALTVGQDYWVAIESFDENGVSALSPAVFTTRF
;
A
#
# COMPACT_ATOMS: atom_id res chain seq x y z
N MET A 1 18.34 -5.10 9.63
CA MET A 1 18.18 -4.07 8.58
C MET A 1 16.88 -3.34 8.86
N PRO A 2 16.82 -2.00 8.91
CA PRO A 2 15.53 -1.33 9.00
C PRO A 2 14.79 -1.62 7.71
N ALA A 3 13.53 -2.04 7.80
CA ALA A 3 12.66 -2.18 6.64
C ALA A 3 12.70 -0.83 5.91
N ALA A 4 13.35 -0.79 4.74
CA ALA A 4 13.16 0.32 3.84
C ALA A 4 11.65 0.41 3.65
N ALA A 5 11.07 1.55 4.02
CA ALA A 5 9.65 1.79 3.82
C ALA A 5 9.39 1.63 2.32
N SER A 6 8.88 0.47 1.93
CA SER A 6 8.45 0.23 0.56
C SER A 6 7.32 1.23 0.30
N VAL A 7 7.65 2.30 -0.43
CA VAL A 7 6.66 3.28 -0.85
C VAL A 7 5.67 2.58 -1.77
N ARG A 8 4.38 2.80 -1.52
CA ARG A 8 3.28 2.17 -2.25
C ARG A 8 2.80 3.15 -3.31
N HIS A 9 3.07 2.85 -4.58
CA HIS A 9 2.79 3.77 -5.69
C HIS A 9 1.39 3.61 -6.29
N ALA A 10 0.66 2.59 -5.85
CA ALA A 10 -0.69 2.31 -6.32
C ALA A 10 -1.79 3.10 -5.59
N TYR A 11 -1.52 3.75 -4.45
CA TYR A 11 -2.56 4.39 -3.64
C TYR A 11 -3.38 5.40 -4.45
N ARG A 12 -4.70 5.18 -4.49
CA ARG A 12 -5.72 5.94 -5.25
C ARG A 12 -5.42 6.14 -6.74
N LYS A 13 -4.54 5.33 -7.31
CA LYS A 13 -4.34 5.28 -8.76
C LYS A 13 -5.60 4.72 -9.43
N ALA A 14 -5.89 5.23 -10.62
CA ALA A 14 -7.05 4.82 -11.38
C ALA A 14 -6.94 3.34 -11.73
N ALA A 15 -7.99 2.58 -11.43
CA ALA A 15 -8.07 1.16 -11.71
C ALA A 15 -9.30 0.86 -12.59
N THR A 16 -9.11 0.02 -13.60
CA THR A 16 -10.18 -0.49 -14.47
C THR A 16 -10.14 -2.01 -14.48
N ALA A 17 -11.28 -2.63 -14.79
CA ALA A 17 -11.41 -4.08 -14.84
C ALA A 17 -12.17 -4.52 -16.09
N SER A 18 -11.97 -5.78 -16.48
CA SER A 18 -12.78 -6.48 -17.50
C SER A 18 -14.27 -6.49 -17.14
N SER A 19 -14.56 -6.70 -15.86
CA SER A 19 -15.92 -6.76 -15.32
C SER A 19 -15.92 -6.36 -13.85
N THR A 20 -17.10 -6.09 -13.31
CA THR A 20 -17.29 -5.73 -11.90
C THR A 20 -18.65 -6.22 -11.47
N LEU A 21 -18.72 -6.89 -10.32
CA LEU A 21 -19.94 -7.10 -9.57
C LEU A 21 -20.29 -5.79 -8.87
N ASP A 22 -21.46 -5.22 -9.18
CA ASP A 22 -21.79 -3.79 -9.04
C ASP A 22 -21.26 -3.08 -7.78
N SER A 23 -21.44 -3.66 -6.59
CA SER A 23 -21.02 -3.04 -5.33
C SER A 23 -19.54 -3.25 -4.97
N PHE A 24 -18.72 -3.79 -5.88
CA PHE A 24 -17.31 -4.13 -5.69
C PHE A 24 -16.41 -3.59 -6.82
N PRO A 25 -16.32 -2.25 -6.99
CA PRO A 25 -15.61 -1.63 -8.11
C PRO A 25 -14.10 -1.84 -8.08
N ALA A 26 -13.48 -1.79 -9.26
CA ALA A 26 -12.03 -1.89 -9.46
C ALA A 26 -11.24 -0.86 -8.63
N SER A 27 -11.80 0.33 -8.37
CA SER A 27 -11.15 1.38 -7.58
C SER A 27 -10.80 0.97 -6.14
N ARG A 28 -11.34 -0.14 -5.63
CA ARG A 28 -11.02 -0.66 -4.30
C ARG A 28 -9.64 -1.31 -4.23
N VAL A 29 -9.08 -1.77 -5.35
CA VAL A 29 -7.77 -2.46 -5.34
C VAL A 29 -6.58 -1.53 -5.12
N THR A 30 -6.83 -0.22 -5.05
CA THR A 30 -5.82 0.81 -4.85
C THR A 30 -6.11 1.70 -3.63
N ASP A 31 -7.09 1.35 -2.79
CA ASP A 31 -7.50 2.18 -1.64
C ASP A 31 -6.77 1.87 -0.33
N GLU A 32 -5.89 0.85 -0.33
CA GLU A 32 -5.11 0.36 0.82
C GLU A 32 -5.97 -0.01 2.04
N ASN A 33 -7.26 -0.28 1.82
CA ASN A 33 -8.17 -0.74 2.86
C ASN A 33 -8.47 -2.24 2.64
N PRO A 34 -7.90 -3.14 3.46
CA PRO A 34 -8.07 -4.59 3.28
C PRO A 34 -9.52 -5.08 3.48
N ARG A 35 -10.44 -4.20 3.93
CA ARG A 35 -11.86 -4.50 4.10
C ARG A 35 -12.70 -4.19 2.85
N THR A 36 -12.13 -3.52 1.88
CA THR A 36 -12.73 -3.25 0.58
C THR A 36 -11.98 -4.04 -0.49
N PHE A 37 -12.70 -4.49 -1.50
CA PHE A 37 -12.15 -5.31 -2.58
C PHE A 37 -13.01 -5.19 -3.84
N TRP A 38 -12.37 -5.45 -4.98
CA TRP A 38 -13.02 -5.69 -6.25
C TRP A 38 -13.49 -7.14 -6.33
N VAL A 39 -14.60 -7.37 -7.03
CA VAL A 39 -15.10 -8.71 -7.37
C VAL A 39 -15.46 -8.72 -8.86
N ALA A 40 -14.90 -9.67 -9.60
CA ALA A 40 -15.29 -9.89 -10.99
C ALA A 40 -16.75 -10.38 -11.10
N ARG A 41 -17.40 -10.19 -12.25
CA ARG A 41 -18.76 -10.76 -12.45
C ARG A 41 -18.76 -12.28 -12.44
N GLN A 42 -17.64 -12.89 -12.86
CA GLN A 42 -17.45 -14.34 -12.92
C GLN A 42 -16.01 -14.66 -12.55
N ASN A 43 -15.78 -15.82 -11.92
CA ASN A 43 -14.44 -16.38 -11.77
C ASN A 43 -14.12 -17.20 -13.03
N ARG A 44 -13.43 -16.59 -14.02
CA ARG A 44 -13.06 -17.25 -15.27
C ARG A 44 -11.77 -16.67 -15.87
N PRO A 45 -10.99 -17.47 -16.62
CA PRO A 45 -9.83 -16.96 -17.34
C PRO A 45 -10.16 -15.75 -18.22
N GLY A 46 -9.25 -14.78 -18.28
CA GLY A 46 -9.38 -13.56 -19.09
C GLY A 46 -10.07 -12.39 -18.38
N GLU A 47 -10.53 -12.55 -17.14
CA GLU A 47 -10.80 -11.40 -16.28
C GLU A 47 -9.48 -10.66 -15.97
N TRP A 48 -9.50 -9.34 -15.92
CA TRP A 48 -8.29 -8.55 -15.69
C TRP A 48 -8.57 -7.30 -14.85
N LEU A 49 -7.51 -6.79 -14.22
CA LEU A 49 -7.45 -5.51 -13.54
C LEU A 49 -6.25 -4.72 -14.07
N THR A 50 -6.45 -3.46 -14.43
CA THR A 50 -5.39 -2.55 -14.87
C THR A 50 -5.31 -1.35 -13.95
N ILE A 51 -4.10 -0.99 -13.51
CA ILE A 51 -3.81 0.23 -12.77
C ILE A 51 -3.04 1.18 -13.68
N ASP A 52 -3.51 2.43 -13.83
CA ASP A 52 -2.73 3.55 -14.38
C ASP A 52 -2.01 4.28 -13.24
N LEU A 53 -0.68 4.15 -13.19
CA LEU A 53 0.15 4.78 -12.15
C LEU A 53 0.21 6.32 -12.28
N GLY A 54 -0.35 6.89 -13.36
CA GLY A 54 -0.42 8.33 -13.62
C GLY A 54 0.90 8.94 -14.08
N GLY A 55 1.91 8.11 -14.31
CA GLY A 55 3.25 8.49 -14.75
C GLY A 55 4.09 7.26 -15.00
N THR A 56 5.32 7.44 -15.49
CA THR A 56 6.24 6.34 -15.74
C THR A 56 7.07 6.03 -14.49
N TYR A 57 7.19 4.75 -14.15
CA TYR A 57 7.90 4.23 -12.98
C TYR A 57 8.87 3.13 -13.37
N ASP A 58 9.92 2.99 -12.57
CA ASP A 58 10.71 1.76 -12.48
C ASP A 58 10.06 0.83 -11.46
N VAL A 59 9.26 -0.11 -11.95
CA VAL A 59 8.57 -1.13 -11.15
C VAL A 59 9.56 -2.22 -10.74
N LYS A 60 9.73 -2.39 -9.44
CA LYS A 60 10.64 -3.38 -8.83
C LYS A 60 9.90 -4.60 -8.30
N ALA A 61 8.66 -4.44 -7.87
CA ALA A 61 7.84 -5.55 -7.44
C ALA A 61 6.36 -5.22 -7.57
N ILE A 62 5.54 -6.26 -7.69
CA ILE A 62 4.08 -6.17 -7.68
C ILE A 62 3.56 -7.19 -6.67
N GLN A 63 2.62 -6.79 -5.83
CA GLN A 63 1.94 -7.67 -4.90
C GLN A 63 0.45 -7.72 -5.24
N VAL A 64 -0.13 -8.93 -5.28
CA VAL A 64 -1.57 -9.14 -5.47
C VAL A 64 -2.13 -9.76 -4.20
N ASN A 65 -3.09 -9.08 -3.59
CA ASN A 65 -3.78 -9.53 -2.38
C ASN A 65 -5.21 -9.91 -2.73
N TYR A 66 -5.55 -11.19 -2.57
CA TYR A 66 -6.90 -11.69 -2.74
C TYR A 66 -7.78 -11.30 -1.54
N ALA A 67 -9.10 -11.34 -1.73
CA ALA A 67 -10.08 -11.17 -0.68
C ALA A 67 -10.94 -12.43 -0.55
N ASP A 68 -11.40 -12.74 0.66
CA ASP A 68 -12.38 -13.78 0.87
C ASP A 68 -13.78 -13.21 0.66
N TYR A 69 -14.39 -13.52 -0.49
CA TYR A 69 -15.77 -13.15 -0.81
C TYR A 69 -16.56 -14.37 -1.25
N LYS A 70 -17.44 -14.86 -0.36
CA LYS A 70 -18.29 -16.04 -0.61
C LYS A 70 -17.49 -17.15 -1.29
N SER A 71 -16.27 -17.40 -0.80
CA SER A 71 -15.29 -18.24 -1.49
C SER A 71 -15.71 -19.70 -1.56
N GLY A 72 -16.59 -20.14 -0.66
CA GLY A 72 -16.92 -21.56 -0.50
C GLY A 72 -15.76 -22.36 0.13
N LEU A 73 -14.72 -21.67 0.61
CA LEU A 73 -13.55 -22.25 1.25
C LEU A 73 -13.72 -22.07 2.76
N TYR A 74 -13.81 -23.19 3.48
CA TYR A 74 -14.07 -23.20 4.93
C TYR A 74 -12.97 -23.90 5.75
N GLY A 75 -11.92 -24.38 5.07
CA GLY A 75 -10.79 -25.09 5.67
C GLY A 75 -9.47 -24.34 5.50
N THR A 76 -8.48 -24.68 6.33
CA THR A 76 -7.11 -24.17 6.28
C THR A 76 -6.20 -25.00 5.35
N ASP A 77 -6.77 -25.91 4.57
CA ASP A 77 -6.00 -26.78 3.68
C ASP A 77 -5.36 -25.91 2.58
N SER A 78 -4.02 -25.89 2.56
CA SER A 78 -3.16 -25.00 1.78
C SER A 78 -3.14 -25.30 0.26
N ASN A 79 -4.28 -25.68 -0.30
CA ASN A 79 -4.41 -26.12 -1.69
C ASN A 79 -5.15 -25.09 -2.55
N VAL A 80 -5.39 -23.89 -2.02
CA VAL A 80 -6.04 -22.79 -2.76
C VAL A 80 -5.01 -22.15 -3.67
N VAL A 81 -4.96 -22.60 -4.90
CA VAL A 81 -3.99 -22.10 -5.87
C VAL A 81 -4.52 -20.86 -6.58
N THR A 82 -3.65 -19.86 -6.72
CA THR A 82 -3.90 -18.66 -7.53
C THR A 82 -2.96 -18.67 -8.73
N GLN A 83 -3.51 -18.53 -9.93
CA GLN A 83 -2.75 -18.51 -11.19
C GLN A 83 -3.15 -17.28 -11.99
N PHE A 84 -2.15 -16.56 -12.46
CA PHE A 84 -2.34 -15.31 -13.18
C PHE A 84 -1.06 -14.92 -13.91
N ARG A 85 -1.14 -13.91 -14.77
CA ARG A 85 0.03 -13.20 -15.30
C ARG A 85 0.02 -11.77 -14.82
N LEU A 86 1.21 -11.21 -14.66
CA LEU A 86 1.41 -9.79 -14.51
C LEU A 86 1.96 -9.25 -15.81
N GLN A 87 1.38 -8.14 -16.26
CA GLN A 87 1.77 -7.44 -17.46
C GLN A 87 2.07 -5.98 -17.14
N ALA A 88 2.94 -5.38 -17.93
CA ALA A 88 3.27 -3.97 -17.83
C ALA A 88 3.24 -3.30 -19.20
N SER A 89 2.93 -2.01 -19.21
CA SER A 89 2.84 -1.21 -20.42
C SER A 89 3.21 0.24 -20.17
N LEU A 90 3.75 0.91 -21.18
CA LEU A 90 3.99 2.36 -21.17
C LEU A 90 2.79 3.15 -21.71
N ASP A 91 1.99 2.56 -22.59
CA ASP A 91 0.94 3.24 -23.36
C ASP A 91 -0.47 2.68 -23.13
N GLY A 92 -0.58 1.56 -22.40
CA GLY A 92 -1.83 0.86 -22.11
C GLY A 92 -2.36 0.01 -23.27
N ARG A 93 -1.61 -0.08 -24.38
CA ARG A 93 -2.00 -0.78 -25.61
C ARG A 93 -1.11 -1.98 -25.87
N GLU A 94 0.20 -1.79 -25.78
CA GLU A 94 1.19 -2.86 -25.92
C GLU A 94 1.59 -3.37 -24.54
N TRP A 95 1.46 -4.68 -24.32
CA TRP A 95 1.64 -5.30 -23.02
C TRP A 95 2.75 -6.33 -23.06
N ALA A 96 3.73 -6.18 -22.17
CA ALA A 96 4.76 -7.19 -21.94
C ALA A 96 4.40 -8.00 -20.69
N VAL A 97 4.53 -9.33 -20.75
CA VAL A 97 4.41 -10.17 -19.56
C VAL A 97 5.68 -9.98 -18.71
N VAL A 98 5.51 -9.53 -17.48
CA VAL A 98 6.62 -9.29 -16.53
C VAL A 98 6.74 -10.38 -15.48
N ALA A 99 5.67 -11.15 -15.26
CA ALA A 99 5.69 -12.38 -14.50
C ALA A 99 4.59 -13.32 -14.99
N ASP A 100 4.92 -14.60 -15.12
CA ASP A 100 3.95 -15.65 -15.46
C ASP A 100 3.83 -16.64 -14.29
N LEU A 101 2.68 -16.60 -13.60
CA LEU A 101 2.32 -17.51 -12.51
C LEU A 101 1.21 -18.49 -12.94
N SER A 102 1.04 -18.71 -14.25
CA SER A 102 0.01 -19.62 -14.79
C SER A 102 0.16 -21.07 -14.30
N GLY A 103 1.39 -21.50 -14.00
CA GLY A 103 1.69 -22.84 -13.48
C GLY A 103 1.93 -22.89 -11.97
N GLU A 104 1.65 -21.82 -11.22
CA GLU A 104 1.84 -21.80 -9.77
C GLU A 104 0.99 -22.90 -9.11
N ARG A 105 1.52 -23.50 -8.04
CA ARG A 105 0.87 -24.56 -7.26
C ARG A 105 0.86 -24.29 -5.76
N ARG A 106 1.60 -23.26 -5.32
CA ARG A 106 1.61 -22.84 -3.92
C ARG A 106 0.38 -21.98 -3.63
N ASP A 107 -0.17 -22.19 -2.44
CA ASP A 107 -1.16 -21.29 -1.88
C ASP A 107 -0.50 -19.93 -1.54
N ARG A 108 -0.93 -18.89 -2.26
CA ARG A 108 -0.32 -17.56 -2.26
C ARG A 108 -1.40 -16.48 -2.38
N PRO A 109 -2.22 -16.29 -1.33
CA PRO A 109 -3.30 -15.32 -1.35
C PRO A 109 -2.77 -13.87 -1.35
N ASN A 110 -1.48 -13.67 -1.04
CA ASN A 110 -0.80 -12.38 -1.04
C ASN A 110 0.52 -12.46 -1.84
N ALA A 111 0.44 -12.90 -3.09
CA ALA A 111 1.60 -13.14 -3.94
C ALA A 111 2.42 -11.86 -4.15
N TYR A 112 3.62 -11.79 -3.57
CA TYR A 112 4.61 -10.75 -3.82
C TYR A 112 5.60 -11.24 -4.88
N VAL A 113 5.68 -10.52 -6.00
CA VAL A 113 6.53 -10.86 -7.14
C VAL A 113 7.55 -9.76 -7.35
N GLU A 114 8.81 -10.05 -7.05
CA GLU A 114 9.94 -9.17 -7.36
C GLU A 114 10.37 -9.36 -8.82
N MET A 115 10.60 -8.25 -9.51
CA MET A 115 11.09 -8.26 -10.89
C MET A 115 12.59 -8.56 -10.87
N GLN A 116 13.08 -9.42 -11.78
CA GLN A 116 14.52 -9.72 -11.89
C GLN A 116 15.35 -8.47 -12.17
N THR A 117 14.80 -7.57 -12.98
CA THR A 117 15.30 -6.22 -13.22
C THR A 117 14.13 -5.24 -13.16
N PRO A 118 14.35 -3.98 -12.75
CA PRO A 118 13.27 -2.99 -12.74
C PRO A 118 12.62 -2.85 -14.12
N VAL A 119 11.29 -2.91 -14.18
CA VAL A 119 10.52 -2.76 -15.42
C VAL A 119 9.99 -1.35 -15.53
N ARG A 120 10.25 -0.68 -16.64
CA ARG A 120 9.68 0.63 -16.90
C ARG A 120 8.22 0.50 -17.32
N ALA A 121 7.31 1.10 -16.56
CA ALA A 121 5.87 1.00 -16.82
C ALA A 121 5.10 2.24 -16.35
N ARG A 122 4.01 2.55 -17.05
CA ARG A 122 2.95 3.43 -16.54
C ARG A 122 1.73 2.63 -16.12
N PHE A 123 1.45 1.54 -16.82
CA PHE A 123 0.32 0.67 -16.55
C PHE A 123 0.80 -0.69 -16.07
N VAL A 124 0.13 -1.24 -15.07
CA VAL A 124 0.32 -2.60 -14.59
C VAL A 124 -1.02 -3.32 -14.72
N ARG A 125 -1.00 -4.55 -15.23
CA ARG A 125 -2.19 -5.37 -15.39
C ARG A 125 -2.01 -6.73 -14.74
N TYR A 126 -3.02 -7.12 -13.98
CA TYR A 126 -3.28 -8.48 -13.56
C TYR A 126 -4.19 -9.15 -14.59
N ASP A 127 -3.78 -10.31 -15.09
CA ASP A 127 -4.52 -11.15 -16.04
C ASP A 127 -4.85 -12.49 -15.37
N HIS A 128 -6.13 -12.73 -15.10
CA HIS A 128 -6.61 -13.87 -14.33
C HIS A 128 -6.57 -15.17 -15.13
N ILE A 129 -6.15 -16.24 -14.48
CA ILE A 129 -6.24 -17.60 -15.01
C ILE A 129 -7.09 -18.47 -14.08
N HIS A 130 -6.75 -18.52 -12.79
CA HIS A 130 -7.48 -19.36 -11.84
C HIS A 130 -7.37 -18.85 -10.40
N VAL A 131 -8.44 -19.02 -9.64
CA VAL A 131 -8.42 -19.06 -8.17
C VAL A 131 -9.33 -20.17 -7.70
N GLY A 132 -8.92 -20.92 -6.68
CA GLY A 132 -9.70 -22.02 -6.11
C GLY A 132 -10.99 -21.60 -5.39
N ALA A 133 -11.19 -20.30 -5.14
CA ALA A 133 -12.40 -19.75 -4.56
C ALA A 133 -13.55 -19.68 -5.58
N ALA A 134 -14.80 -19.72 -5.13
CA ALA A 134 -15.97 -19.57 -5.99
C ALA A 134 -16.03 -18.21 -6.72
N ASN A 135 -15.47 -17.16 -6.12
CA ASN A 135 -15.43 -15.82 -6.70
C ASN A 135 -13.98 -15.32 -6.83
N LEU A 136 -13.70 -14.59 -7.90
CA LEU A 136 -12.47 -13.83 -8.04
C LEU A 136 -12.64 -12.48 -7.32
N ALA A 137 -11.96 -12.34 -6.19
CA ALA A 137 -11.96 -11.12 -5.40
C ALA A 137 -10.54 -10.69 -5.03
N ILE A 138 -10.21 -9.42 -5.27
CA ILE A 138 -8.89 -8.83 -5.02
C ILE A 138 -9.07 -7.58 -4.16
N SER A 139 -8.41 -7.56 -3.01
CA SER A 139 -8.41 -6.44 -2.07
C SER A 139 -7.40 -5.37 -2.46
N ASP A 140 -6.24 -5.76 -3.00
CA ASP A 140 -5.17 -4.81 -3.30
C ASP A 140 -4.26 -5.32 -4.43
N ILE A 141 -3.81 -4.41 -5.29
CA ILE A 141 -2.64 -4.62 -6.14
C ILE A 141 -1.64 -3.51 -5.83
N ARG A 142 -0.56 -3.87 -5.14
CA ARG A 142 0.51 -2.93 -4.77
C ARG A 142 1.62 -2.97 -5.78
N VAL A 143 2.03 -1.79 -6.23
CA VAL A 143 3.17 -1.62 -7.12
C VAL A 143 4.28 -0.90 -6.35
N PHE A 144 5.47 -1.51 -6.32
CA PHE A 144 6.65 -1.01 -5.63
C PHE A 144 7.71 -0.58 -6.65
N GLY A 145 8.35 0.56 -6.42
CA GLY A 145 9.25 1.12 -7.40
C GLY A 145 9.71 2.52 -7.04
N HIS A 146 9.95 3.33 -8.06
CA HIS A 146 10.09 4.77 -7.94
C HIS A 146 9.75 5.39 -9.28
N ARG A 147 9.39 6.67 -9.27
CA ARG A 147 9.09 7.37 -10.51
C ARG A 147 10.34 7.43 -11.40
N TRP A 148 10.16 7.13 -12.69
CA TRP A 148 11.26 7.14 -13.65
C TRP A 148 11.87 8.53 -13.73
N GLY A 149 13.21 8.61 -13.62
CA GLY A 149 13.95 9.87 -13.66
C GLY A 149 13.78 10.75 -12.43
N SER A 150 13.17 10.27 -11.33
CA SER A 150 12.89 11.09 -10.14
C SER A 150 13.92 10.99 -9.02
N ALA A 151 15.09 10.38 -9.28
CA ALA A 151 16.14 10.07 -8.31
C ALA A 151 16.65 11.27 -7.46
N SER A 152 16.15 12.49 -7.71
CA SER A 152 16.70 13.74 -7.19
C SER A 152 15.83 14.51 -6.19
N SER A 153 14.55 14.15 -5.95
CA SER A 153 13.70 14.94 -5.04
C SER A 153 12.84 14.08 -4.11
N ARG A 154 13.42 13.67 -2.98
CA ARG A 154 12.63 13.16 -1.84
C ARG A 154 11.64 14.22 -1.36
N PRO A 155 10.49 13.83 -0.78
CA PRO A 155 9.52 14.79 -0.30
C PRO A 155 10.09 15.60 0.88
N ALA A 156 9.52 16.78 1.13
CA ALA A 156 9.95 17.62 2.24
C ALA A 156 9.53 17.05 3.59
N THR A 157 10.40 17.14 4.60
CA THR A 157 10.07 16.77 5.97
C THR A 157 8.94 17.65 6.52
N PRO A 158 7.88 17.08 7.13
CA PRO A 158 6.80 17.86 7.72
C PRO A 158 7.30 18.80 8.83
N LYS A 159 6.72 20.00 8.89
CA LYS A 159 7.03 21.01 9.91
C LYS A 159 5.90 21.12 10.94
N GLY A 160 6.18 21.77 12.07
CA GLY A 160 5.19 22.03 13.10
C GLY A 160 4.65 20.77 13.77
N LEU A 161 5.47 19.72 13.88
CA LEU A 161 5.09 18.50 14.59
C LEU A 161 4.84 18.83 16.07
N THR A 162 3.65 18.48 16.56
CA THR A 162 3.32 18.52 17.99
C THR A 162 2.75 17.18 18.42
N ALA A 163 3.00 16.81 19.68
CA ALA A 163 2.45 15.60 20.29
C ALA A 163 2.03 15.92 21.71
N ARG A 164 0.74 15.79 22.01
CA ARG A 164 0.17 16.13 23.32
C ARG A 164 -0.66 14.96 23.83
N ARG A 165 -0.38 14.49 25.05
CA ARG A 165 -1.21 13.50 25.73
C ARG A 165 -2.60 14.04 25.98
N ASP A 166 -3.58 13.16 25.92
CA ASP A 166 -4.94 13.45 26.35
C ASP A 166 -5.07 13.30 27.88
N ARG A 167 -6.25 13.64 28.43
CA ARG A 167 -6.62 13.37 29.83
C ARG A 167 -6.45 11.89 30.17
N ASP A 168 -6.87 11.00 29.27
CA ASP A 168 -6.47 9.60 29.32
C ASP A 168 -5.03 9.48 28.82
N ALA A 169 -4.09 9.24 29.73
CA ALA A 169 -2.67 9.10 29.44
C ALA A 169 -2.31 7.83 28.64
N ARG A 170 -3.28 7.08 28.11
CA ARG A 170 -3.05 6.07 27.07
C ARG A 170 -3.17 6.65 25.66
N ASN A 171 -3.66 7.88 25.55
CA ASN A 171 -3.94 8.55 24.30
C ASN A 171 -3.07 9.79 24.11
N ALA A 172 -2.85 10.17 22.86
CA ALA A 172 -2.25 11.44 22.46
C ALA A 172 -2.84 11.93 21.15
N VAL A 173 -2.82 13.25 20.96
CA VAL A 173 -3.11 13.91 19.68
C VAL A 173 -1.80 14.40 19.11
N ILE A 174 -1.51 13.99 17.88
CA ILE A 174 -0.32 14.37 17.11
C ILE A 174 -0.78 15.21 15.92
N THR A 175 -0.18 16.38 15.72
CA THR A 175 -0.49 17.25 14.57
C THR A 175 0.76 17.75 13.86
N TRP A 176 0.63 18.08 12.59
CA TRP A 176 1.70 18.67 11.77
C TRP A 176 1.13 19.56 10.65
N GLN A 177 2.01 20.33 10.01
CA GLN A 177 1.66 21.09 8.82
C GLN A 177 1.65 20.20 7.57
N PRO A 178 0.68 20.37 6.65
CA PRO A 178 0.62 19.57 5.43
C PRO A 178 1.82 19.85 4.52
N VAL A 179 2.34 18.80 3.89
CA VAL A 179 3.34 18.88 2.83
C VAL A 179 2.64 18.68 1.49
N PRO A 180 2.70 19.66 0.55
CA PRO A 180 2.04 19.53 -0.75
C PRO A 180 2.56 18.35 -1.57
N GLY A 181 1.65 17.64 -2.25
CA GLY A 181 1.99 16.62 -3.24
C GLY A 181 2.42 15.27 -2.67
N VAL A 182 2.51 15.10 -1.35
CA VAL A 182 2.89 13.82 -0.73
C VAL A 182 1.72 12.85 -0.68
N VAL A 183 2.01 11.56 -0.74
CA VAL A 183 1.00 10.50 -0.58
C VAL A 183 0.57 10.38 0.89
N GLY A 184 1.50 10.53 1.81
CA GLY A 184 1.20 10.47 3.24
C GLY A 184 2.40 10.70 4.14
N TYR A 185 2.25 10.26 5.39
CA TYR A 185 3.21 10.44 6.46
C TYR A 185 3.42 9.14 7.23
N ASN A 186 4.66 8.84 7.60
CA ASN A 186 4.97 7.84 8.62
C ASN A 186 5.14 8.58 9.96
N VAL A 187 4.19 8.40 10.87
CA VAL A 187 4.31 8.91 12.25
C VAL A 187 4.94 7.83 13.11
N ARG A 188 6.12 8.12 13.66
CA ARG A 188 6.92 7.17 14.44
C ARG A 188 6.96 7.59 15.89
N TRP A 189 6.83 6.63 16.82
CA TRP A 189 6.92 6.93 18.24
C TRP A 189 7.65 5.84 19.03
N GLY A 190 8.08 6.21 20.23
CA GLY A 190 8.68 5.27 21.18
C GLY A 190 9.20 5.95 22.43
N ILE A 191 9.95 5.19 23.24
CA ILE A 191 10.27 5.55 24.63
C ILE A 191 11.53 6.40 24.81
N ALA A 192 12.18 6.79 23.70
CA ALA A 192 13.32 7.72 23.67
C ALA A 192 13.47 8.29 22.26
N PRO A 193 14.14 9.45 22.06
CA PRO A 193 14.36 10.04 20.74
C PRO A 193 14.98 9.09 19.71
N ALA A 194 15.87 8.18 20.16
CA ALA A 194 16.54 7.19 19.31
C ALA A 194 15.83 5.82 19.25
N LYS A 195 14.70 5.64 19.96
CA LYS A 195 13.99 4.36 20.10
C LYS A 195 12.56 4.44 19.55
N LEU A 196 12.40 4.97 18.34
CA LEU A 196 11.12 5.15 17.65
C LEU A 196 10.73 3.90 16.84
N TYR A 197 10.36 2.83 17.55
CA TYR A 197 10.12 1.51 16.97
C TYR A 197 8.69 1.28 16.49
N GLN A 198 7.76 2.15 16.88
CA GLN A 198 6.38 2.08 16.42
C GLN A 198 6.20 3.02 15.24
N THR A 199 5.34 2.64 14.29
CA THR A 199 5.01 3.46 13.12
C THR A 199 3.53 3.36 12.80
N TYR A 200 2.95 4.48 12.37
CA TYR A 200 1.58 4.57 11.88
C TYR A 200 1.59 5.38 10.60
N GLN A 201 1.04 4.80 9.53
CA GLN A 201 0.91 5.47 8.25
C GLN A 201 -0.38 6.26 8.19
N ARG A 202 -0.26 7.56 7.91
CA ARG A 202 -1.40 8.46 7.70
C ARG A 202 -1.37 8.97 6.27
N PHE A 203 -2.38 8.64 5.47
CA PHE A 203 -2.50 9.19 4.12
C PHE A 203 -2.88 10.67 4.16
N ALA A 204 -2.34 11.47 3.24
CA ALA A 204 -2.44 12.92 3.29
C ALA A 204 -3.88 13.44 3.16
N ASP A 205 -4.73 12.71 2.44
CA ASP A 205 -6.15 12.98 2.27
C ASP A 205 -6.99 12.72 3.53
N GLN A 206 -6.42 12.04 4.53
CA GLN A 206 -7.04 11.84 5.83
C GLN A 206 -6.72 13.00 6.81
N GLY A 207 -5.97 14.00 6.37
CA GLY A 207 -5.61 15.18 7.17
C GLY A 207 -4.37 14.98 8.04
N THR A 208 -3.98 16.05 8.73
CA THR A 208 -2.69 16.16 9.45
C THR A 208 -2.82 16.04 10.97
N THR A 209 -3.83 15.29 11.41
CA THR A 209 -4.05 14.95 12.82
C THR A 209 -4.14 13.44 12.97
N LEU A 210 -3.47 12.91 13.99
CA LEU A 210 -3.53 11.50 14.38
C LEU A 210 -3.92 11.41 15.86
N GLU A 211 -5.03 10.71 16.13
CA GLU A 211 -5.37 10.23 17.46
C GLU A 211 -4.64 8.91 17.72
N LEU A 212 -3.59 8.97 18.54
CA LEU A 212 -2.84 7.79 18.95
C LEU A 212 -3.46 7.22 20.22
N ARG A 213 -3.91 5.96 20.18
CA ARG A 213 -4.51 5.24 21.33
C ARG A 213 -3.74 3.98 21.70
N ALA A 214 -2.43 4.14 21.87
CA ALA A 214 -1.48 3.03 22.01
C ALA A 214 -0.34 3.31 23.01
N LEU A 215 -0.56 4.21 23.98
CA LEU A 215 0.45 4.59 24.96
C LEU A 215 0.21 3.93 26.31
N THR A 216 1.30 3.74 27.07
CA THR A 216 1.25 3.27 28.46
C THR A 216 1.21 4.45 29.43
N VAL A 217 0.46 4.31 30.53
CA VAL A 217 0.41 5.29 31.63
C VAL A 217 1.76 5.37 32.32
N GLY A 218 2.21 6.58 32.66
CA GLY A 218 3.49 6.80 33.36
C GLY A 218 4.75 6.65 32.51
N GLN A 219 4.62 6.21 31.26
CA GLN A 219 5.74 6.11 30.32
C GLN A 219 5.89 7.40 29.51
N ASP A 220 7.13 7.87 29.38
CA ASP A 220 7.47 8.98 28.50
C ASP A 220 7.61 8.50 27.04
N TYR A 221 7.15 9.34 26.10
CA TYR A 221 7.20 9.04 24.67
C TYR A 221 7.69 10.22 23.86
N TRP A 222 8.35 9.89 22.75
CA TRP A 222 8.79 10.81 21.72
C TRP A 222 8.14 10.44 20.40
N VAL A 223 7.88 11.45 19.58
CA VAL A 223 7.27 11.30 18.25
C VAL A 223 8.18 11.98 17.22
N ALA A 224 8.37 11.35 16.07
CA ALA A 224 8.94 11.98 14.89
C ALA A 224 8.10 11.64 13.66
N ILE A 225 8.24 12.43 12.60
CA ILE A 225 7.44 12.29 11.38
C ILE A 225 8.31 12.43 10.14
N GLU A 226 8.00 11.67 9.11
CA GLU A 226 8.52 11.81 7.76
C GLU A 226 7.34 11.76 6.77
N SER A 227 7.46 12.46 5.65
CA SER A 227 6.52 12.33 4.54
C SER A 227 6.98 11.25 3.58
N PHE A 228 6.06 10.70 2.80
CA PHE A 228 6.36 9.78 1.72
C PHE A 228 5.54 10.08 0.47
N ASP A 229 6.16 9.90 -0.68
CA ASP A 229 5.58 10.03 -2.01
C ASP A 229 6.26 9.05 -2.97
N GLU A 230 5.93 9.11 -4.27
CA GLU A 230 6.55 8.27 -5.30
C GLU A 230 8.08 8.31 -5.42
N ASN A 231 8.76 9.26 -4.76
CA ASN A 231 10.19 9.47 -4.82
C ASN A 231 10.91 8.98 -3.54
N GLY A 232 10.16 8.43 -2.57
CA GLY A 232 10.72 7.86 -1.36
C GLY A 232 10.12 8.47 -0.09
N VAL A 233 10.92 8.46 0.98
CA VAL A 233 10.59 9.10 2.26
C VAL A 233 11.47 10.32 2.47
N SER A 234 10.96 11.34 3.15
CA SER A 234 11.76 12.51 3.56
C SER A 234 12.81 12.12 4.60
N ALA A 235 13.67 13.07 4.98
CA ALA A 235 14.38 12.93 6.26
C ALA A 235 13.35 12.87 7.41
N LEU A 236 13.65 12.10 8.45
CA LEU A 236 12.85 12.06 9.68
C LEU A 236 13.00 13.39 10.43
N SER A 237 11.90 13.94 10.93
CA SER A 237 11.94 15.14 11.77
C SER A 237 12.76 14.90 13.05
N PRO A 238 13.24 15.97 13.72
CA PRO A 238 13.62 15.87 15.11
C PRO A 238 12.48 15.26 15.94
N ALA A 239 12.84 14.44 16.92
CA ALA A 239 11.86 13.84 17.82
C ALA A 239 11.36 14.88 18.82
N VAL A 240 10.05 15.01 18.97
CA VAL A 240 9.40 15.88 19.97
C VAL A 240 8.91 15.04 21.15
N PHE A 241 9.04 15.57 22.36
CA PHE A 241 8.49 14.95 23.56
C PHE A 241 6.96 15.03 23.54
N THR A 242 6.29 13.97 23.98
CA THR A 242 4.82 13.97 24.10
C THR A 242 4.43 14.68 25.39
N THR A 243 4.04 15.96 25.28
CA THR A 243 3.76 16.80 26.44
C THR A 243 2.49 16.34 27.16
N ARG A 244 2.42 16.62 28.47
CA ARG A 244 1.22 16.36 29.27
C ARG A 244 0.20 17.49 29.06
N PHE A 245 -1.07 17.17 29.30
CA PHE A 245 -2.12 18.17 29.43
C PHE A 245 -1.87 19.05 30.65
#